data_AF-A0A1G5F9H1-F1
#
_entry.id   AF-A0A1G5F9H1-F1
#
_cell.length_a   1.000
_cell.length_b   1.000
_cell.length_c   1.000
_cell.angle_alpha   90.00
_cell.angle_beta   90.00
_cell.angle_gamma   90.00
#
_symmetry.space_group_name_H-M   'P 1'
#
loop_
_entity.id
_entity.type
_entity.pdbx_description
1 polymer ?
#
loop_
_entity_poly.entity_id
_entity_poly.type
_entity_poly.pdbx_seq_one_letter_code
_entity_poly.pdbx_strand_id
1 'polypeptide(L)'
;MTKKYLSASILSCICMTVTGCGAGASNAAVSPAESIGKEVISADASAEYTTPEASTEDASLVPIDEWEENWKEIMGEEEEVEADYDESQYDEEIVKSKVDEVIKNSKSIAEEIEGIEKIANYYNGYHFDADISQMEMNAVSGAEPYTWELELDSLLKRALEEADASKKEEIQAEQKKWKADFDRCYDVLEYEEGSWVPMQNCELDARFLKNRCYMLAKTLSDIKGDNYELPKRYFMDNAYVSDNGMLDISEGMEGGSIAITVVVDGKEVGQLAYDPLINDTTIEFKAQSGIEGKITYGWDGATLSITKSVNKVIPKGTELKFPTAL
;
A
#
# COMPACT_ATOMS: atom_id res chain seq x y z
N MET A 1 20.97 -6.38 -15.46
CA MET A 1 19.67 -5.84 -15.06
C MET A 1 19.89 -4.45 -14.50
N THR A 2 19.38 -3.45 -15.18
CA THR A 2 19.43 -2.05 -14.76
C THR A 2 18.49 -1.90 -13.57
N LYS A 3 18.96 -1.36 -12.43
CA LYS A 3 18.12 -1.04 -11.27
C LYS A 3 16.95 -0.16 -11.74
N LYS A 4 15.75 -0.75 -11.90
CA LYS A 4 14.50 -0.03 -12.12
C LYS A 4 13.89 0.23 -10.75
N TYR A 5 14.45 1.17 -10.01
CA TYR A 5 13.65 1.84 -8.98
C TYR A 5 12.50 2.51 -9.70
N LEU A 6 11.26 2.34 -9.22
CA LEU A 6 10.00 2.95 -9.69
C LEU A 6 10.24 3.90 -10.85
N SER A 7 9.88 3.47 -12.06
CA SER A 7 10.13 4.29 -13.24
C SER A 7 9.57 5.69 -12.98
N ALA A 8 10.43 6.69 -13.14
CA ALA A 8 10.09 8.10 -12.95
C ALA A 8 9.15 8.61 -14.05
N SER A 9 8.14 7.82 -14.42
CA SER A 9 7.35 8.00 -15.65
C SER A 9 6.24 9.04 -15.50
N ILE A 10 5.86 9.45 -14.28
CA ILE A 10 4.93 10.57 -14.06
C ILE A 10 5.37 11.53 -12.95
N LEU A 11 6.65 11.95 -12.95
CA LEU A 11 7.01 13.23 -12.31
C LEU A 11 7.63 14.23 -13.29
N SER A 12 8.00 13.79 -14.50
CA SER A 12 8.73 14.62 -15.47
C SER A 12 7.85 15.41 -16.45
N CYS A 13 6.51 15.26 -16.44
CA CYS A 13 5.64 15.87 -17.46
C CYS A 13 4.74 17.03 -16.99
N ILE A 14 4.79 17.47 -15.72
CA ILE A 14 3.99 18.62 -15.25
C ILE A 14 4.91 19.80 -14.90
N CYS A 15 5.64 20.28 -15.90
CA CYS A 15 6.49 21.47 -15.78
C CYS A 15 6.50 22.32 -17.05
N MET A 16 5.35 22.59 -17.68
CA MET A 16 5.15 23.72 -18.61
C MET A 16 3.64 24.07 -18.57
N THR A 17 3.17 25.20 -18.06
CA THR A 17 3.27 26.51 -18.72
C THR A 17 2.60 27.58 -17.83
N VAL A 18 3.38 28.53 -17.28
CA VAL A 18 2.90 29.92 -17.13
C VAL A 18 4.11 30.86 -17.31
N THR A 19 4.56 31.01 -18.54
CA THR A 19 5.45 32.12 -18.93
C THR A 19 4.60 33.18 -19.63
N GLY A 20 3.90 33.99 -18.83
CA GLY A 20 3.32 35.26 -19.25
C GLY A 20 4.17 36.41 -18.70
N CYS A 21 5.06 36.95 -19.53
CA CYS A 21 5.78 38.19 -19.27
C CYS A 21 4.81 39.39 -19.21
N GLY A 22 4.92 40.23 -18.17
CA GLY A 22 4.28 41.54 -18.11
C GLY A 22 4.82 42.34 -16.92
N ALA A 23 5.70 43.30 -17.21
CA ALA A 23 6.46 44.10 -16.26
C ALA A 23 5.63 45.15 -15.48
N GLY A 24 6.14 45.56 -14.31
CA GLY A 24 5.86 46.88 -13.73
C GLY A 24 5.70 46.91 -12.21
N ALA A 25 6.75 47.33 -11.50
CA ALA A 25 6.73 47.60 -10.07
C ALA A 25 6.09 48.97 -9.74
N SER A 26 5.31 49.07 -8.65
CA SER A 26 5.43 50.14 -7.64
C SER A 26 4.47 49.95 -6.45
N ASN A 27 4.96 50.37 -5.27
CA ASN A 27 4.36 50.33 -3.93
C ASN A 27 3.05 51.12 -3.77
N ALA A 28 2.14 50.69 -2.88
CA ALA A 28 1.86 51.32 -1.57
C ALA A 28 0.48 50.99 -0.97
N ALA A 29 0.49 50.77 0.35
CA ALA A 29 -0.48 51.17 1.40
C ALA A 29 -1.84 50.45 1.62
N VAL A 30 -1.92 49.82 2.80
CA VAL A 30 -2.90 49.91 3.93
C VAL A 30 -4.43 49.87 3.66
N SER A 31 -5.09 48.95 4.40
CA SER A 31 -6.53 48.67 4.66
C SER A 31 -7.37 49.86 5.18
N PRO A 32 -8.66 49.75 5.66
CA PRO A 32 -9.59 48.60 5.83
C PRO A 32 -11.10 48.89 5.52
N ALA A 33 -11.99 47.96 5.93
CA ALA A 33 -13.44 48.07 6.28
C ALA A 33 -14.41 47.23 5.41
N GLU A 34 -15.09 46.23 6.01
CA GLU A 34 -16.54 46.21 6.39
C GLU A 34 -17.47 45.83 5.21
N SER A 35 -18.54 45.02 5.28
CA SER A 35 -19.24 44.28 6.34
C SER A 35 -20.42 43.46 5.71
N ILE A 36 -21.01 42.54 6.49
CA ILE A 36 -22.42 42.01 6.46
C ILE A 36 -22.79 41.06 5.30
N GLY A 37 -23.03 39.75 5.53
CA GLY A 37 -24.28 39.12 6.02
C GLY A 37 -24.95 38.38 4.83
N LYS A 38 -25.57 37.19 4.90
CA LYS A 38 -26.46 36.58 5.89
C LYS A 38 -26.87 35.17 5.37
N GLU A 39 -27.24 34.28 6.29
CA GLU A 39 -28.14 33.11 6.13
C GLU A 39 -27.72 31.95 5.20
N VAL A 40 -27.33 30.81 5.81
CA VAL A 40 -27.56 29.48 5.23
C VAL A 40 -28.48 28.71 6.16
N ILE A 41 -29.53 28.18 5.55
CA ILE A 41 -30.69 27.53 6.12
C ILE A 41 -30.30 26.12 6.56
N SER A 42 -30.65 25.77 7.80
CA SER A 42 -30.70 24.40 8.29
C SER A 42 -31.86 23.67 7.60
N ALA A 43 -31.55 22.50 7.03
CA ALA A 43 -32.53 21.44 6.86
C ALA A 43 -31.82 20.11 7.11
N ASP A 44 -32.11 19.60 8.29
CA ASP A 44 -31.78 18.29 8.84
C ASP A 44 -32.36 17.19 7.94
N ALA A 45 -31.51 16.25 7.52
CA ALA A 45 -31.91 14.97 6.97
C ALA A 45 -30.84 13.96 7.41
N SER A 46 -30.88 13.64 8.69
CA SER A 46 -30.22 12.48 9.29
C SER A 46 -30.74 11.20 8.62
N ALA A 47 -30.09 10.80 7.53
CA ALA A 47 -30.14 9.42 7.08
C ALA A 47 -29.29 8.60 8.05
N GLU A 48 -29.93 7.65 8.73
CA GLU A 48 -29.29 6.71 9.62
C GLU A 48 -28.12 6.03 8.89
N TYR A 49 -26.93 6.34 9.37
CA TYR A 49 -25.69 5.64 9.10
C TYR A 49 -25.90 4.16 9.44
N THR A 50 -25.96 3.32 8.42
CA THR A 50 -25.65 1.91 8.60
C THR A 50 -24.27 1.71 8.00
N THR A 51 -23.24 2.00 8.77
CA THR A 51 -21.99 1.25 8.65
C THR A 51 -22.33 -0.23 8.59
N PRO A 52 -21.63 -1.02 7.77
CA PRO A 52 -21.44 -2.42 8.13
C PRO A 52 -20.87 -2.38 9.55
N GLU A 53 -21.63 -2.85 10.54
CA GLU A 53 -21.07 -3.18 11.83
C GLU A 53 -19.85 -4.05 11.54
N ALA A 54 -18.68 -3.60 11.98
CA ALA A 54 -17.64 -4.52 12.39
C ALA A 54 -18.37 -5.53 13.29
N SER A 55 -18.42 -6.79 12.85
CA SER A 55 -19.09 -7.86 13.58
C SER A 55 -18.73 -7.74 15.05
N THR A 56 -19.72 -7.40 15.88
CA THR A 56 -19.56 -7.20 17.32
C THR A 56 -19.42 -8.53 18.07
N GLU A 57 -18.76 -9.51 17.46
CA GLU A 57 -18.13 -10.56 18.23
C GLU A 57 -16.82 -9.97 18.72
N ASP A 58 -16.71 -9.91 20.04
CA ASP A 58 -15.49 -9.61 20.79
C ASP A 58 -14.39 -10.56 20.30
N ALA A 59 -13.70 -10.21 19.21
CA ALA A 59 -12.68 -11.05 18.60
C ALA A 59 -11.45 -11.01 19.50
N SER A 60 -11.49 -11.85 20.55
CA SER A 60 -10.32 -12.22 21.31
C SER A 60 -9.24 -12.65 20.34
N LEU A 61 -8.02 -12.17 20.54
CA LEU A 61 -6.89 -12.58 19.71
C LEU A 61 -6.75 -14.10 19.75
N VAL A 62 -6.62 -14.72 18.58
CA VAL A 62 -6.44 -16.16 18.42
C VAL A 62 -5.06 -16.47 17.85
N PRO A 63 -4.53 -17.69 18.02
CA PRO A 63 -3.30 -18.10 17.33
C PRO A 63 -3.41 -17.94 15.80
N ILE A 64 -2.28 -17.65 15.14
CA ILE A 64 -2.20 -17.45 13.68
C ILE A 64 -2.89 -18.56 12.88
N ASP A 65 -2.66 -19.84 13.18
CA ASP A 65 -3.27 -20.96 12.44
C ASP A 65 -4.81 -20.92 12.50
N GLU A 66 -5.36 -20.61 13.68
CA GLU A 66 -6.81 -20.46 13.87
C GLU A 66 -7.34 -19.22 13.14
N TRP A 67 -6.59 -18.13 13.14
CA TRP A 67 -6.96 -16.92 12.40
C TRP A 67 -6.96 -17.16 10.89
N GLU A 68 -5.95 -17.86 10.35
CA GLU A 68 -5.85 -18.18 8.92
C GLU A 68 -6.97 -19.11 8.46
N GLU A 69 -7.36 -20.11 9.26
CA GLU A 69 -8.53 -20.95 8.99
C GLU A 69 -9.83 -20.11 8.92
N ASN A 70 -10.05 -19.25 9.91
CA ASN A 70 -11.21 -18.35 9.94
C ASN A 70 -11.21 -17.36 8.76
N TRP A 71 -10.04 -16.85 8.39
CA TRP A 71 -9.87 -15.94 7.26
C TRP A 71 -10.25 -16.61 5.94
N LYS A 72 -9.79 -17.85 5.70
CA LYS A 72 -10.14 -18.65 4.52
C LYS A 72 -11.63 -18.94 4.44
N GLU A 73 -12.31 -19.17 5.56
CA GLU A 73 -13.78 -19.33 5.57
C GLU A 73 -14.50 -18.05 5.14
N ILE A 74 -13.99 -16.88 5.52
CA ILE A 74 -14.59 -15.57 5.20
C ILE A 74 -14.32 -15.14 3.76
N MET A 75 -13.07 -15.28 3.30
CA MET A 75 -12.61 -14.77 2.01
C MET A 75 -12.71 -15.79 0.88
N GLY A 76 -12.87 -17.08 1.20
CA GLY A 76 -12.74 -18.18 0.26
C GLY A 76 -11.30 -18.70 0.17
N GLU A 77 -11.14 -19.87 -0.44
CA GLU A 77 -9.80 -20.35 -0.84
C GLU A 77 -9.32 -19.51 -2.03
N GLU A 78 -8.10 -18.97 -1.93
CA GLU A 78 -7.41 -18.48 -3.12
C GLU A 78 -7.19 -19.68 -4.05
N GLU A 79 -7.67 -19.59 -5.29
CA GLU A 79 -7.32 -20.57 -6.30
C GLU A 79 -5.81 -20.48 -6.54
N GLU A 80 -5.06 -21.48 -6.07
CA GLU A 80 -3.67 -21.67 -6.46
C GLU A 80 -3.63 -21.79 -7.98
N VAL A 81 -3.13 -20.73 -8.62
CA VAL A 81 -3.02 -20.71 -10.08
C VAL A 81 -1.79 -21.55 -10.45
N GLU A 82 -1.98 -22.86 -10.57
CA GLU A 82 -1.06 -23.73 -11.31
C GLU A 82 -1.10 -23.32 -12.79
N ALA A 83 -0.31 -22.31 -13.14
CA ALA A 83 -0.05 -21.95 -14.52
C ALA A 83 1.13 -22.81 -15.01
N ASP A 84 0.98 -23.48 -16.16
CA ASP A 84 2.14 -24.00 -16.90
C ASP A 84 3.08 -22.80 -17.12
N TYR A 85 4.27 -22.83 -16.51
CA TYR A 85 5.24 -21.76 -16.62
C TYR A 85 5.58 -21.50 -18.09
N ASP A 86 5.30 -20.27 -18.53
CA ASP A 86 5.64 -19.75 -19.85
C ASP A 86 6.28 -18.38 -19.67
N GLU A 87 7.62 -18.34 -19.74
CA GLU A 87 8.44 -17.11 -19.63
C GLU A 87 7.92 -15.99 -20.56
N SER A 88 7.35 -16.34 -21.72
CA SER A 88 6.85 -15.34 -22.66
C SER A 88 5.68 -14.52 -22.12
N GLN A 89 4.94 -15.01 -21.12
CA GLN A 89 3.82 -14.28 -20.50
C GLN A 89 4.29 -13.14 -19.58
N TYR A 90 5.57 -13.13 -19.19
CA TYR A 90 6.16 -12.17 -18.25
C TYR A 90 6.84 -10.97 -18.95
N ASP A 91 6.75 -10.88 -20.27
CA ASP A 91 7.20 -9.71 -21.03
C ASP A 91 6.39 -8.46 -20.66
N GLU A 92 7.07 -7.32 -20.47
CA GLU A 92 6.46 -6.06 -20.06
C GLU A 92 5.30 -5.63 -20.98
N GLU A 93 5.39 -5.85 -22.29
CA GLU A 93 4.31 -5.47 -23.22
C GLU A 93 3.07 -6.36 -23.05
N ILE A 94 3.26 -7.63 -22.67
CA ILE A 94 2.16 -8.57 -22.40
C ILE A 94 1.48 -8.23 -21.07
N VAL A 95 2.27 -8.00 -20.02
CA VAL A 95 1.78 -7.52 -18.72
C VAL A 95 0.95 -6.25 -18.92
N LYS A 96 1.52 -5.28 -19.65
CA LYS A 96 0.86 -4.01 -19.94
C LYS A 96 -0.45 -4.20 -20.71
N SER A 97 -0.46 -5.06 -21.72
CA SER A 97 -1.68 -5.30 -22.50
C SER A 97 -2.81 -5.88 -21.64
N LYS A 98 -2.50 -6.75 -20.68
CA LYS A 98 -3.51 -7.32 -19.76
C LYS A 98 -4.07 -6.24 -18.83
N VAL A 99 -3.19 -5.42 -18.25
CA VAL A 99 -3.58 -4.28 -17.39
C VAL A 99 -4.45 -3.28 -18.15
N ASP A 100 -4.02 -2.85 -19.34
CA ASP A 100 -4.78 -1.94 -20.20
C ASP A 100 -6.17 -2.51 -20.58
N GLU A 101 -6.26 -3.82 -20.79
CA GLU A 101 -7.52 -4.50 -21.10
C GLU A 101 -8.49 -4.47 -19.91
N VAL A 102 -8.01 -4.75 -18.70
CA VAL A 102 -8.83 -4.67 -17.47
C VAL A 102 -9.33 -3.23 -17.27
N ILE A 103 -8.43 -2.24 -17.24
CA ILE A 103 -8.77 -0.83 -17.05
C ILE A 103 -9.85 -0.37 -18.05
N LYS A 104 -9.71 -0.80 -19.31
CA LYS A 104 -10.63 -0.41 -20.39
C LYS A 104 -12.01 -1.07 -20.27
N ASN A 105 -12.07 -2.31 -19.82
CA ASN A 105 -13.29 -3.12 -19.87
C ASN A 105 -14.09 -3.09 -18.55
N SER A 106 -13.47 -2.69 -17.44
CA SER A 106 -14.12 -2.58 -16.14
C SER A 106 -15.17 -1.47 -16.10
N LYS A 107 -16.30 -1.74 -15.46
CA LYS A 107 -17.44 -0.82 -15.36
C LYS A 107 -17.44 -0.03 -14.05
N SER A 108 -16.62 -0.44 -13.09
CA SER A 108 -16.46 0.21 -11.79
C SER A 108 -15.02 0.06 -11.30
N ILE A 109 -14.62 0.91 -10.36
CA ILE A 109 -13.31 0.81 -9.70
C ILE A 109 -13.16 -0.54 -8.98
N ALA A 110 -14.23 -1.09 -8.42
CA ALA A 110 -14.21 -2.41 -7.79
C ALA A 110 -13.86 -3.53 -8.80
N GLU A 111 -14.53 -3.54 -9.96
CA GLU A 111 -14.28 -4.54 -11.03
C GLU A 111 -12.87 -4.38 -11.63
N GLU A 112 -12.37 -3.15 -11.72
CA GLU A 112 -11.00 -2.85 -12.15
C GLU A 112 -9.98 -3.44 -11.19
N ILE A 113 -10.07 -3.11 -9.90
CA ILE A 113 -9.15 -3.59 -8.88
C ILE A 113 -9.17 -5.12 -8.76
N GLU A 114 -10.36 -5.75 -8.78
CA GLU A 114 -10.47 -7.22 -8.79
C GLU A 114 -9.78 -7.84 -10.02
N GLY A 115 -9.86 -7.19 -11.18
CA GLY A 115 -9.17 -7.62 -12.40
C GLY A 115 -7.65 -7.47 -12.30
N ILE A 116 -7.16 -6.39 -11.70
CA ILE A 116 -5.74 -6.16 -11.47
C ILE A 116 -5.17 -7.17 -10.46
N GLU A 117 -5.89 -7.46 -9.37
CA GLU A 117 -5.52 -8.51 -8.41
C GLU A 117 -5.36 -9.86 -9.09
N LYS A 118 -6.28 -10.24 -9.98
CA LYS A 118 -6.17 -11.51 -10.74
C LYS A 118 -4.93 -11.57 -11.62
N ILE A 119 -4.55 -10.44 -12.23
CA ILE A 119 -3.31 -10.36 -13.02
C ILE A 119 -2.08 -10.48 -12.11
N ALA A 120 -2.05 -9.75 -11.00
CA ALA A 120 -0.96 -9.80 -10.02
C ALA A 120 -0.80 -11.22 -9.44
N ASN A 121 -1.89 -11.85 -9.02
CA ASN A 121 -1.89 -13.21 -8.49
C ASN A 121 -1.44 -14.24 -9.54
N TYR A 122 -1.85 -14.09 -10.80
CA TYR A 122 -1.33 -14.92 -11.90
C TYR A 122 0.21 -14.81 -12.00
N TYR A 123 0.75 -13.59 -11.90
CA TYR A 123 2.19 -13.36 -11.97
C TYR A 123 2.94 -13.70 -10.70
N ASN A 124 2.25 -13.85 -9.56
CA ASN A 124 2.81 -14.42 -8.34
C ASN A 124 2.75 -15.97 -8.33
N GLY A 125 1.98 -16.56 -9.24
CA GLY A 125 1.75 -18.02 -9.30
C GLY A 125 3.00 -18.87 -9.55
N TYR A 126 4.12 -18.29 -10.01
CA TYR A 126 5.36 -19.05 -10.25
C TYR A 126 5.92 -19.70 -8.98
N HIS A 127 5.57 -19.23 -7.78
CA HIS A 127 5.99 -19.84 -6.52
C HIS A 127 5.47 -21.28 -6.34
N PHE A 128 4.37 -21.63 -7.02
CA PHE A 128 3.74 -22.93 -6.95
C PHE A 128 4.27 -23.92 -8.00
N ASP A 129 5.07 -23.45 -8.96
CA ASP A 129 5.71 -24.33 -9.94
C ASP A 129 6.96 -24.98 -9.33
N ALA A 130 6.91 -26.29 -9.10
CA ALA A 130 8.02 -27.05 -8.53
C ALA A 130 9.21 -27.24 -9.50
N ASP A 131 9.03 -26.96 -10.80
CA ASP A 131 10.02 -27.21 -11.86
C ASP A 131 10.79 -25.95 -12.29
N ILE A 132 10.47 -24.77 -11.75
CA ILE A 132 11.18 -23.50 -12.04
C ILE A 132 12.44 -23.35 -11.16
N SER A 133 13.57 -22.94 -11.77
CA SER A 133 14.81 -22.66 -11.02
C SER A 133 14.82 -21.27 -10.38
N GLN A 134 15.68 -21.06 -9.37
CA GLN A 134 15.89 -19.75 -8.76
C GLN A 134 16.14 -18.62 -9.78
N MET A 135 16.91 -18.93 -10.81
CA MET A 135 17.29 -17.95 -11.82
C MET A 135 16.10 -17.55 -12.69
N GLU A 136 15.21 -18.51 -12.97
CA GLU A 136 13.95 -18.26 -13.68
C GLU A 136 12.97 -17.51 -12.78
N MET A 137 12.79 -17.90 -11.50
CA MET A 137 12.00 -17.14 -10.52
C MET A 137 12.42 -15.67 -10.45
N ASN A 138 13.73 -15.41 -10.33
CA ASN A 138 14.27 -14.04 -10.34
C ASN A 138 14.04 -13.29 -11.66
N ALA A 139 13.92 -13.99 -12.78
CA ALA A 139 13.68 -13.37 -14.08
C ALA A 139 12.22 -12.94 -14.23
N VAL A 140 11.30 -13.69 -13.62
CA VAL A 140 9.85 -13.46 -13.75
C VAL A 140 9.23 -12.67 -12.62
N SER A 141 9.88 -12.58 -11.45
CA SER A 141 9.38 -11.89 -10.25
C SER A 141 9.04 -10.41 -10.47
N GLY A 142 9.58 -9.78 -11.52
CA GLY A 142 9.30 -8.37 -11.84
C GLY A 142 7.90 -8.09 -12.38
N ALA A 143 7.14 -9.09 -12.81
CA ALA A 143 5.84 -8.87 -13.46
C ALA A 143 4.74 -8.41 -12.48
N GLU A 144 4.75 -8.90 -11.24
CA GLU A 144 3.80 -8.49 -10.21
C GLU A 144 3.95 -7.00 -9.83
N PRO A 145 5.11 -6.50 -9.38
CA PRO A 145 5.26 -5.08 -9.07
C PRO A 145 5.03 -4.21 -10.31
N TYR A 146 5.40 -4.67 -11.51
CA TYR A 146 5.13 -3.94 -12.74
C TYR A 146 3.63 -3.81 -13.05
N THR A 147 2.83 -4.85 -12.74
CA THR A 147 1.36 -4.80 -12.83
C THR A 147 0.81 -3.68 -11.94
N TRP A 148 1.24 -3.61 -10.68
CA TRP A 148 0.81 -2.58 -9.74
C TRP A 148 1.34 -1.19 -10.10
N GLU A 149 2.55 -1.05 -10.65
CA GLU A 149 3.10 0.22 -11.12
C GLU A 149 2.23 0.81 -12.25
N LEU A 150 1.84 -0.02 -13.22
CA LEU A 150 0.96 0.40 -14.32
C LEU A 150 -0.41 0.87 -13.82
N GLU A 151 -0.99 0.17 -12.85
CA GLU A 151 -2.27 0.55 -12.26
C GLU A 151 -2.16 1.83 -11.44
N LEU A 152 -1.10 1.98 -10.64
CA LEU A 152 -0.83 3.20 -9.87
C LEU A 152 -0.77 4.42 -10.79
N ASP A 153 -0.03 4.32 -11.89
CA ASP A 153 0.10 5.38 -12.90
C ASP A 153 -1.26 5.73 -13.53
N SER A 154 -2.07 4.72 -13.86
CA SER A 154 -3.43 4.87 -14.41
C SER A 154 -4.37 5.57 -13.42
N LEU A 155 -4.43 5.11 -12.18
CA LEU A 155 -5.27 5.66 -11.12
C LEU A 155 -4.88 7.10 -10.80
N LEU A 156 -3.59 7.37 -10.60
CA LEU A 156 -3.09 8.70 -10.31
C LEU A 156 -3.45 9.68 -11.43
N LYS A 157 -3.23 9.28 -12.68
CA LYS A 157 -3.57 10.12 -13.84
C LYS A 157 -5.06 10.45 -13.86
N ARG A 158 -5.94 9.46 -13.75
CA ARG A 158 -7.39 9.65 -13.77
C ARG A 158 -7.87 10.48 -12.57
N ALA A 159 -7.34 10.24 -11.38
CA ALA A 159 -7.67 11.02 -10.19
C ALA A 159 -7.31 12.51 -10.38
N LEU A 160 -6.16 12.81 -10.98
CA LEU A 160 -5.77 14.17 -11.31
C LEU A 160 -6.61 14.78 -12.45
N GLU A 161 -7.04 14.00 -13.43
CA GLU A 161 -7.89 14.49 -14.52
C GLU A 161 -9.30 14.87 -14.03
N GLU A 162 -9.87 14.07 -13.13
CA GLU A 162 -11.23 14.26 -12.59
C GLU A 162 -11.30 15.24 -11.40
N ALA A 163 -10.22 15.40 -10.63
CA ALA A 163 -10.20 16.26 -9.45
C ALA A 163 -10.36 17.76 -9.78
N ASP A 164 -11.08 18.47 -8.89
CA ASP A 164 -11.03 19.93 -8.85
C ASP A 164 -9.63 20.45 -8.46
N ALA A 165 -9.41 21.77 -8.57
CA ALA A 165 -8.10 22.37 -8.32
C ALA A 165 -7.57 22.11 -6.89
N SER A 166 -8.43 22.13 -5.88
CA SER A 166 -8.02 21.92 -4.49
C SER A 166 -7.64 20.46 -4.27
N LYS A 167 -8.49 19.53 -4.73
CA LYS A 167 -8.25 18.10 -4.56
C LYS A 167 -7.04 17.62 -5.39
N LYS A 168 -6.81 18.23 -6.55
CA LYS A 168 -5.62 18.00 -7.37
C LYS A 168 -4.33 18.35 -6.63
N GLU A 169 -4.26 19.51 -5.98
CA GLU A 169 -3.10 19.92 -5.18
C GLU A 169 -2.85 18.97 -4.02
N GLU A 170 -3.93 18.51 -3.36
CA GLU A 170 -3.87 17.52 -2.27
C GLU A 170 -3.28 16.19 -2.74
N ILE A 171 -3.82 15.60 -3.82
CA ILE A 171 -3.34 14.33 -4.40
C ILE A 171 -1.86 14.43 -4.79
N GLN A 172 -1.45 15.54 -5.42
CA GLN A 172 -0.06 15.74 -5.83
C GLN A 172 0.88 15.86 -4.63
N ALA A 173 0.49 16.61 -3.61
CA ALA A 173 1.28 16.76 -2.40
C ALA A 173 1.43 15.42 -1.66
N GLU A 174 0.35 14.66 -1.56
CA GLU A 174 0.33 13.35 -0.93
C GLU A 174 1.19 12.35 -1.70
N GLN A 175 1.02 12.22 -3.02
CA GLN A 175 1.81 11.31 -3.85
C GLN A 175 3.30 11.62 -3.77
N LYS A 176 3.66 12.91 -3.79
CA LYS A 176 5.06 13.34 -3.65
C LYS A 176 5.61 13.00 -2.29
N LYS A 177 4.84 13.20 -1.22
CA LYS A 177 5.24 12.86 0.15
C LYS A 177 5.44 11.35 0.29
N TRP A 178 4.46 10.56 -0.16
CA TRP A 178 4.51 9.11 -0.14
C TRP A 178 5.77 8.58 -0.84
N LYS A 179 6.03 9.02 -2.09
CA LYS A 179 7.21 8.58 -2.84
C LYS A 179 8.51 8.94 -2.13
N ALA A 180 8.60 10.13 -1.54
CA ALA A 180 9.79 10.55 -0.80
C ALA A 180 10.01 9.75 0.48
N ASP A 181 8.93 9.37 1.17
CA ASP A 181 9.00 8.53 2.36
C ASP A 181 9.34 7.08 2.00
N PHE A 182 8.74 6.55 0.93
CA PHE A 182 9.02 5.23 0.37
C PHE A 182 10.49 5.12 -0.03
N ASP A 183 10.99 6.00 -0.91
CA ASP A 183 12.39 5.96 -1.39
C ASP A 183 13.39 5.99 -0.24
N ARG A 184 13.15 6.84 0.77
CA ARG A 184 14.02 6.94 1.95
C ARG A 184 14.08 5.63 2.75
N CYS A 185 12.96 4.91 2.86
CA CYS A 185 12.90 3.68 3.64
C CYS A 185 13.33 2.47 2.82
N TYR A 186 13.03 2.46 1.53
CA TYR A 186 13.38 1.38 0.61
C TYR A 186 14.89 1.21 0.49
N ASP A 187 15.64 2.30 0.38
CA ASP A 187 17.12 2.27 0.37
C ASP A 187 17.72 1.59 1.62
N VAL A 188 16.97 1.51 2.72
CA VAL A 188 17.40 0.85 3.96
C VAL A 188 17.06 -0.64 3.98
N LEU A 189 16.05 -1.05 3.22
CA LEU A 189 15.46 -2.38 3.25
C LEU A 189 15.77 -3.24 2.05
N GLU A 190 16.20 -2.62 0.95
CA GLU A 190 16.55 -3.37 -0.25
C GLU A 190 17.57 -4.44 0.13
N TYR A 191 17.24 -5.69 -0.19
CA TYR A 191 18.18 -6.77 0.00
C TYR A 191 19.37 -6.52 -0.94
N GLU A 192 20.59 -6.52 -0.42
CA GLU A 192 21.80 -6.24 -1.21
C GLU A 192 22.53 -7.52 -1.65
N GLU A 193 22.42 -8.61 -0.88
CA GLU A 193 23.21 -9.83 -1.06
C GLU A 193 22.36 -11.10 -1.00
N GLY A 194 22.64 -12.06 -1.89
CA GLY A 194 21.96 -13.36 -1.95
C GLY A 194 21.39 -13.66 -3.33
N SER A 195 21.14 -14.94 -3.60
CA SER A 195 20.55 -15.38 -4.87
C SER A 195 19.06 -15.05 -4.99
N TRP A 196 18.38 -14.78 -3.87
CA TRP A 196 16.95 -14.50 -3.79
C TRP A 196 16.63 -13.00 -3.80
N VAL A 197 17.67 -12.14 -3.74
CA VAL A 197 17.54 -10.68 -3.67
C VAL A 197 16.58 -10.10 -4.71
N PRO A 198 16.67 -10.45 -6.02
CA PRO A 198 15.79 -9.85 -7.01
C PRO A 198 14.31 -10.10 -6.71
N MET A 199 13.98 -11.35 -6.37
CA MET A 199 12.61 -11.77 -6.05
C MET A 199 12.11 -11.09 -4.77
N GLN A 200 12.90 -11.11 -3.69
CA GLN A 200 12.52 -10.49 -2.41
C GLN A 200 12.26 -8.99 -2.53
N ASN A 201 13.08 -8.28 -3.32
CA ASN A 201 12.87 -6.86 -3.59
C ASN A 201 11.60 -6.62 -4.43
N CYS A 202 11.29 -7.49 -5.39
CA CYS A 202 10.06 -7.41 -6.19
C CYS A 202 8.80 -7.60 -5.34
N GLU A 203 8.79 -8.58 -4.43
CA GLU A 203 7.69 -8.82 -3.50
C GLU A 203 7.49 -7.63 -2.54
N LEU A 204 8.59 -7.05 -2.06
CA LEU A 204 8.55 -5.85 -1.24
C LEU A 204 7.91 -4.68 -2.01
N ASP A 205 8.37 -4.44 -3.24
CA ASP A 205 7.80 -3.40 -4.11
C ASP A 205 6.30 -3.61 -4.34
N ALA A 206 5.90 -4.84 -4.67
CA ALA A 206 4.51 -5.18 -4.98
C ALA A 206 3.58 -4.87 -3.80
N ARG A 207 3.96 -5.21 -2.56
CA ARG A 207 3.13 -4.91 -1.36
C ARG A 207 2.88 -3.41 -1.18
N PHE A 208 3.90 -2.57 -1.39
CA PHE A 208 3.74 -1.12 -1.28
C PHE A 208 2.91 -0.53 -2.42
N LEU A 209 3.17 -0.97 -3.65
CA LEU A 209 2.44 -0.51 -4.83
C LEU A 209 0.96 -0.90 -4.76
N LYS A 210 0.66 -2.14 -4.33
CA LYS A 210 -0.70 -2.65 -4.10
C LYS A 210 -1.46 -1.75 -3.11
N ASN A 211 -0.88 -1.48 -1.94
CA ASN A 211 -1.50 -0.62 -0.92
C ASN A 211 -1.76 0.79 -1.46
N ARG A 212 -0.81 1.36 -2.20
CA ARG A 212 -0.98 2.69 -2.82
C ARG A 212 -2.08 2.70 -3.88
N CYS A 213 -2.20 1.64 -4.68
CA CYS A 213 -3.27 1.49 -5.67
C CYS A 213 -4.64 1.51 -5.00
N TYR A 214 -4.86 0.77 -3.92
CA TYR A 214 -6.15 0.80 -3.23
C TYR A 214 -6.52 2.18 -2.70
N MET A 215 -5.56 2.94 -2.16
CA MET A 215 -5.81 4.31 -1.68
C MET A 215 -6.14 5.28 -2.82
N LEU A 216 -5.45 5.15 -3.95
CA LEU A 216 -5.75 5.95 -5.14
C LEU A 216 -7.09 5.56 -5.78
N ALA A 217 -7.43 4.27 -5.78
CA ALA A 217 -8.73 3.74 -6.21
C ALA A 217 -9.86 4.30 -5.35
N LYS A 218 -9.69 4.32 -4.02
CA LYS A 218 -10.64 4.94 -3.11
C LYS A 218 -10.77 6.44 -3.37
N THR A 219 -9.65 7.14 -3.53
CA THR A 219 -9.64 8.56 -3.86
C THR A 219 -10.37 8.87 -5.17
N LEU A 220 -10.11 8.11 -6.23
CA LEU A 220 -10.76 8.27 -7.53
C LEU A 220 -12.26 7.95 -7.44
N SER A 221 -12.63 6.89 -6.72
CA SER A 221 -14.03 6.53 -6.47
C SER A 221 -14.78 7.68 -5.78
N ASP A 222 -14.20 8.26 -4.73
CA ASP A 222 -14.81 9.35 -3.98
C ASP A 222 -14.99 10.61 -4.84
N ILE A 223 -14.03 10.91 -5.73
CA ILE A 223 -14.15 12.01 -6.71
C ILE A 223 -15.31 11.77 -7.69
N LYS A 224 -15.45 10.54 -8.18
CA LYS A 224 -16.50 10.18 -9.15
C LYS A 224 -17.88 10.02 -8.51
N GLY A 225 -17.96 9.91 -7.18
CA GLY A 225 -19.17 9.52 -6.48
C GLY A 225 -19.54 8.05 -6.67
N ASP A 226 -18.55 7.21 -6.99
CA ASP A 226 -18.67 5.75 -7.03
C ASP A 226 -18.59 5.19 -5.59
N ASN A 227 -19.19 4.02 -5.33
CA ASN A 227 -19.17 3.37 -4.02
C ASN A 227 -18.15 2.22 -3.98
N TYR A 228 -16.87 2.55 -4.14
CA TYR A 228 -15.78 1.60 -3.88
C TYR A 228 -15.49 1.54 -2.37
N GLU A 229 -15.62 0.33 -1.83
CA GLU A 229 -15.23 -0.01 -0.47
C GLU A 229 -13.86 -0.69 -0.50
N LEU A 230 -12.99 -0.35 0.44
CA LEU A 230 -11.69 -0.98 0.55
C LEU A 230 -11.86 -2.45 1.00
N PRO A 231 -11.10 -3.40 0.43
CA PRO A 231 -11.23 -4.82 0.77
C PRO A 231 -10.77 -5.08 2.21
N LYS A 232 -11.20 -6.21 2.78
CA LYS A 232 -10.58 -6.70 4.03
C LYS A 232 -9.10 -7.01 3.76
N ARG A 233 -8.23 -6.75 4.74
CA ARG A 233 -6.79 -6.97 4.61
C ARG A 233 -6.34 -8.26 5.27
N TYR A 234 -5.65 -9.12 4.53
CA TYR A 234 -4.84 -10.16 5.12
C TYR A 234 -3.69 -9.50 5.88
N PHE A 235 -3.40 -9.91 7.11
CA PHE A 235 -2.44 -9.15 7.95
C PHE A 235 -1.03 -9.11 7.35
N MET A 236 -0.65 -10.07 6.48
CA MET A 236 0.65 -10.08 5.78
C MET A 236 0.69 -9.19 4.52
N ASP A 237 -0.44 -8.61 4.10
CA ASP A 237 -0.50 -7.62 3.01
C ASP A 237 -0.27 -6.18 3.53
N ASN A 238 0.22 -6.06 4.76
CA ASN A 238 0.26 -4.81 5.49
C ASN A 238 1.65 -4.17 5.47
N ALA A 239 1.80 -3.22 4.56
CA ALA A 239 2.98 -2.38 4.43
C ALA A 239 2.59 -0.90 4.61
N TYR A 240 3.37 -0.16 5.40
CA TYR A 240 3.10 1.22 5.77
C TYR A 240 4.34 2.07 5.71
N VAL A 241 4.21 3.28 5.17
CA VAL A 241 5.30 4.26 5.15
C VAL A 241 4.86 5.59 5.76
N SER A 242 5.79 6.24 6.46
CA SER A 242 5.59 7.53 7.11
C SER A 242 6.88 8.35 7.09
N ASP A 243 6.80 9.60 7.52
CA ASP A 243 7.95 10.46 7.77
C ASP A 243 8.89 9.88 8.85
N ASN A 244 8.34 9.10 9.77
CA ASN A 244 9.07 8.50 10.90
C ASN A 244 9.65 7.12 10.59
N GLY A 245 9.37 6.56 9.42
CA GLY A 245 9.87 5.23 9.05
C GLY A 245 8.89 4.39 8.24
N MET A 246 9.15 3.09 8.24
CA MET A 246 8.35 2.08 7.54
C MET A 246 8.03 0.90 8.47
N LEU A 247 6.90 0.25 8.24
CA LEU A 247 6.51 -1.04 8.83
C LEU A 247 6.07 -1.98 7.71
N ASP A 248 6.70 -3.14 7.60
CA ASP A 248 6.30 -4.27 6.75
C ASP A 248 5.97 -5.45 7.65
N ILE A 249 4.85 -6.11 7.38
CA ILE A 249 4.42 -7.33 8.04
C ILE A 249 4.26 -8.36 6.94
N SER A 250 5.06 -9.42 6.96
CA SER A 250 5.04 -10.46 5.94
C SER A 250 5.06 -11.85 6.58
N GLU A 251 4.93 -12.88 5.75
CA GLU A 251 5.15 -14.25 6.18
C GLU A 251 6.57 -14.42 6.72
N GLY A 252 6.71 -15.22 7.78
CA GLY A 252 8.00 -15.63 8.30
C GLY A 252 8.59 -16.81 7.53
N MET A 253 9.84 -17.16 7.82
CA MET A 253 10.54 -18.28 7.15
C MET A 253 10.01 -19.67 7.53
N GLU A 254 9.19 -19.75 8.57
CA GLU A 254 8.60 -20.98 9.10
C GLU A 254 7.09 -20.79 9.21
N GLY A 255 6.30 -21.82 8.87
CA GLY A 255 4.84 -21.76 9.01
C GLY A 255 4.42 -21.41 10.44
N GLY A 256 3.37 -20.58 10.58
CA GLY A 256 2.92 -20.05 11.87
C GLY A 256 3.81 -18.94 12.45
N SER A 257 4.73 -18.39 11.65
CA SER A 257 5.56 -17.24 12.03
C SER A 257 5.34 -16.06 11.09
N ILE A 258 5.60 -14.86 11.61
CA ILE A 258 5.52 -13.60 10.88
C ILE A 258 6.86 -12.88 10.95
N ALA A 259 7.22 -12.22 9.87
CA ALA A 259 8.29 -11.24 9.85
C ALA A 259 7.71 -9.84 10.05
N ILE A 260 8.26 -9.10 11.00
CA ILE A 260 7.94 -7.70 11.28
C ILE A 260 9.19 -6.89 11.04
N THR A 261 9.20 -6.10 9.98
CA THR A 261 10.35 -5.27 9.59
C THR A 261 10.00 -3.81 9.78
N VAL A 262 10.86 -3.10 10.52
CA VAL A 262 10.68 -1.68 10.83
C VAL A 262 11.90 -0.90 10.42
N VAL A 263 11.71 0.18 9.67
CA VAL A 263 12.75 1.20 9.48
C VAL A 263 12.45 2.34 10.43
N VAL A 264 13.41 2.70 11.29
CA VAL A 264 13.32 3.89 12.15
C VAL A 264 14.68 4.57 12.21
N ASP A 265 14.70 5.90 12.06
CA ASP A 265 15.95 6.69 12.02
C ASP A 265 17.00 6.15 11.03
N GLY A 266 16.55 5.68 9.85
CA GLY A 266 17.41 5.13 8.81
C GLY A 266 18.07 3.79 9.18
N LYS A 267 17.50 3.06 10.13
CA LYS A 267 17.96 1.73 10.54
C LYS A 267 16.83 0.73 10.44
N GLU A 268 17.13 -0.39 9.81
CA GLU A 268 16.27 -1.56 9.83
C GLU A 268 16.33 -2.26 11.18
N VAL A 269 15.16 -2.70 11.63
CA VAL A 269 14.99 -3.66 12.72
C VAL A 269 14.01 -4.74 12.27
N GLY A 270 14.53 -5.83 11.71
CA GLY A 270 13.77 -7.04 11.41
C GLY A 270 13.52 -7.90 12.65
N GLN A 271 12.30 -8.42 12.80
CA GLN A 271 11.86 -9.28 13.89
C GLN A 271 11.16 -10.51 13.33
N LEU A 272 11.52 -11.70 13.81
CA LEU A 272 10.79 -12.93 13.53
C LEU A 272 10.00 -13.33 14.77
N ALA A 273 8.68 -13.39 14.66
CA ALA A 273 7.77 -13.72 15.74
C ALA A 273 7.01 -15.02 15.45
N TYR A 274 6.99 -15.89 16.44
CA TYR A 274 6.33 -17.19 16.40
C TYR A 274 5.04 -17.15 17.19
N ASP A 275 4.04 -17.88 16.71
CA ASP A 275 2.74 -18.01 17.34
C ASP A 275 2.14 -16.65 17.76
N PRO A 276 2.14 -15.62 16.89
CA PRO A 276 1.51 -14.36 17.22
C PRO A 276 0.01 -14.58 17.48
N LEU A 277 -0.56 -13.75 18.34
CA LEU A 277 -2.00 -13.71 18.56
C LEU A 277 -2.60 -12.61 17.69
N ILE A 278 -3.55 -12.96 16.84
CA ILE A 278 -4.04 -12.12 15.75
C ILE A 278 -5.57 -11.98 15.80
N ASN A 279 -6.06 -10.82 15.42
CA ASN A 279 -7.40 -10.61 14.91
C ASN A 279 -7.35 -9.59 13.75
N ASP A 280 -8.49 -9.25 13.17
CA ASP A 280 -8.63 -8.42 11.97
C ASP A 280 -7.94 -7.04 12.02
N THR A 281 -7.56 -6.55 13.20
CA THR A 281 -6.96 -5.22 13.37
C THR A 281 -5.76 -5.21 14.30
N THR A 282 -5.39 -6.35 14.88
CA THR A 282 -4.37 -6.41 15.94
C THR A 282 -3.50 -7.65 15.82
N ILE A 283 -2.20 -7.47 16.00
CA ILE A 283 -1.21 -8.52 16.21
C ILE A 283 -0.54 -8.29 17.56
N GLU A 284 -0.55 -9.28 18.44
CA GLU A 284 0.35 -9.34 19.61
C GLU A 284 1.46 -10.36 19.35
N PHE A 285 2.71 -9.94 19.52
CA PHE A 285 3.85 -10.74 19.09
C PHE A 285 4.94 -10.83 20.16
N LYS A 286 5.69 -11.93 20.11
CA LYS A 286 6.93 -12.14 20.83
C LYS A 286 7.99 -12.64 19.85
N ALA A 287 8.95 -11.78 19.55
CA ALA A 287 10.02 -12.08 18.61
C ALA A 287 11.11 -12.93 19.27
N GLN A 288 11.82 -13.74 18.47
CA GLN A 288 12.97 -14.53 18.93
C GLN A 288 14.08 -13.66 19.57
N SER A 289 14.20 -12.41 19.13
CA SER A 289 15.14 -11.43 19.67
C SER A 289 14.85 -11.03 21.13
N GLY A 290 13.69 -11.43 21.67
CA GLY A 290 13.18 -11.03 22.98
C GLY A 290 12.40 -9.71 22.97
N ILE A 291 12.13 -9.15 21.79
CA ILE A 291 11.24 -7.99 21.63
C ILE A 291 9.79 -8.47 21.66
N GLU A 292 8.95 -7.79 22.43
CA GLU A 292 7.52 -8.07 22.52
C GLU A 292 6.77 -6.77 22.25
N GLY A 293 5.61 -6.88 21.61
CA GLY A 293 4.84 -5.71 21.22
C GLY A 293 3.46 -6.03 20.70
N LYS A 294 2.79 -4.96 20.30
CA LYS A 294 1.47 -4.97 19.68
C LYS A 294 1.49 -4.11 18.44
N ILE A 295 0.86 -4.58 17.36
CA ILE A 295 0.57 -3.81 16.17
C ILE A 295 -0.95 -3.66 16.10
N THR A 296 -1.44 -2.44 15.94
CA THR A 296 -2.80 -2.21 15.43
C THR A 296 -2.68 -1.78 13.98
N TYR A 297 -3.53 -2.28 13.09
CA TYR A 297 -3.39 -2.09 11.64
C TYR A 297 -4.74 -1.96 10.94
N GLY A 298 -4.74 -1.40 9.72
CA GLY A 298 -5.93 -1.16 8.91
C GLY A 298 -5.65 -0.19 7.75
N TRP A 299 -6.67 0.16 6.98
CA TRP A 299 -6.54 1.17 5.92
C TRP A 299 -6.25 2.57 6.47
N ASP A 300 -6.79 2.87 7.66
CA ASP A 300 -6.55 4.12 8.40
C ASP A 300 -5.16 4.18 9.07
N GLY A 301 -4.27 3.23 8.74
CA GLY A 301 -2.89 3.22 9.21
C GLY A 301 -2.59 2.15 10.24
N ALA A 302 -1.39 2.24 10.82
CA ALA A 302 -0.90 1.29 11.81
C ALA A 302 -0.22 1.97 12.98
N THR A 303 -0.16 1.27 14.12
CA THR A 303 0.64 1.66 15.28
C THR A 303 1.39 0.45 15.81
N LEU A 304 2.72 0.56 15.87
CA LEU A 304 3.59 -0.41 16.53
C LEU A 304 3.93 0.07 17.94
N SER A 305 3.60 -0.74 18.95
CA SER A 305 3.87 -0.48 20.36
C SER A 305 4.80 -1.54 20.95
N ILE A 306 5.97 -1.13 21.44
CA ILE A 306 6.97 -2.04 22.03
C ILE A 306 6.80 -2.13 23.54
N THR A 307 6.39 -3.30 24.04
CA THR A 307 6.14 -3.54 25.47
C THR A 307 7.38 -4.08 26.19
N LYS A 308 8.28 -4.73 25.46
CA LYS A 308 9.57 -5.24 25.95
C LYS A 308 10.61 -5.19 24.84
N SER A 309 11.81 -4.69 25.17
CA SER A 309 12.94 -4.71 24.25
C SER A 309 14.23 -4.41 25.01
N VAL A 310 15.32 -5.05 24.60
CA VAL A 310 16.71 -4.68 24.97
C VAL A 310 17.44 -3.99 23.83
N ASN A 311 16.78 -3.85 22.67
CA ASN A 311 17.31 -3.16 21.49
C ASN A 311 17.26 -1.65 21.73
N LYS A 312 18.37 -0.95 21.45
CA LYS A 312 18.49 0.50 21.63
C LYS A 312 17.84 1.32 20.53
N VAL A 313 17.62 0.72 19.34
CA VAL A 313 16.95 1.35 18.20
C VAL A 313 15.43 1.41 18.43
N ILE A 314 14.85 0.32 18.93
CA ILE A 314 13.44 0.24 19.33
C ILE A 314 13.32 -0.15 20.82
N PRO A 315 13.56 0.78 21.76
CA PRO A 315 13.49 0.49 23.19
C PRO A 315 12.06 0.19 23.66
N LYS A 316 11.94 -0.35 24.88
CA LYS A 316 10.64 -0.48 25.56
C LYS A 316 9.95 0.89 25.65
N GLY A 317 8.66 0.92 25.32
CA GLY A 317 7.84 2.13 25.34
C GLY A 317 7.85 2.89 24.02
N THR A 318 8.57 2.43 22.99
CA THR A 318 8.45 2.97 21.64
C THR A 318 7.03 2.78 21.11
N GLU A 319 6.47 3.86 20.57
CA GLU A 319 5.20 3.90 19.84
C GLU A 319 5.47 4.56 18.48
N LEU A 320 5.37 3.78 17.39
CA LEU A 320 5.52 4.28 16.02
C LEU A 320 4.16 4.31 15.36
N LYS A 321 3.80 5.44 14.75
CA LYS A 321 2.51 5.65 14.08
C LYS A 321 2.71 5.84 12.59
N PHE A 322 1.90 5.12 11.83
CA PHE A 322 1.82 5.18 10.39
C PHE A 322 0.40 5.63 10.05
N PRO A 323 0.20 6.89 9.61
CA PRO A 323 -1.11 7.55 9.67
C PRO A 323 -2.13 7.07 8.65
N THR A 324 -1.72 6.45 7.55
CA THR A 324 -2.60 5.81 6.56
C THR A 324 -1.73 4.76 5.86
N ALA A 325 -2.33 3.67 5.38
CA ALA A 325 -1.66 2.72 4.49
C ALA A 325 -1.42 3.38 3.12
N LEU A 326 -0.61 4.44 3.13
CA LEU A 326 -0.24 5.18 1.93
C LEU A 326 0.66 4.31 1.08
#